data_AF-A0A2K2VAZ7-F1
#
_entry.id   AF-A0A2K2VAZ7-F1
#
_cell.length_a   1.000
_cell.length_b   1.000
_cell.length_c   1.000
_cell.angle_alpha   90.00
_cell.angle_beta   90.00
_cell.angle_gamma   90.00
#
_symmetry.space_group_name_H-M   'P 1'
#
loop_
_entity.id
_entity.type
_entity.pdbx_description
1 polymer ?
#
loop_
_entity_poly.entity_id
_entity_poly.type
_entity_poly.pdbx_seq_one_letter_code
_entity_poly.pdbx_strand_id
1 'polypeptide(L)'
;MVKRLRWVEIPGNDFDELKDAFNTYRKYHINQAKLDKLDAGNKLIELAEKYKSYVADYDGKRFVFVSVRDMERRSRRLAGFIIYDKSTREILFGAYGLNESWFFRFLPFILRLATDRRFDIIEDLSRITRFNEASVWVDDFSSFLAFSYEFLGDEFIDYLYRNYEDIAKRYRENKIIYGKNFVYIPSMNVGLIRLRNGSIILYISPVYSEKDYKVVTDAEHFIHRLLSGLIDSAEELDRNMALYFDRCEHTWCEYHAISSAPLPGWWGKTTIMLIGKLIRDLSGRERLDDKKIYFIDCGIDCSIHTLFDIKEYVLHHRFYSTDRLEGVLWRLERYYHGMHLRFLGYIIGFKERFPQKFVEEAFEKYLHMNVMNVS
;
A
#
# COMPACT_ATOMS: atom_id res chain seq x y z
N MET A 1 -17.96 22.74 6.42
CA MET A 1 -17.34 22.87 7.77
C MET A 1 -17.73 21.62 8.57
N VAL A 2 -16.81 20.67 8.75
CA VAL A 2 -17.08 19.42 9.49
C VAL A 2 -17.29 19.79 10.97
N LYS A 3 -18.50 19.57 11.51
CA LYS A 3 -18.72 19.63 12.97
C LYS A 3 -17.71 18.67 13.60
N ARG A 4 -16.81 19.17 14.45
CA ARG A 4 -15.88 18.33 15.22
C ARG A 4 -16.68 17.19 15.85
N LEU A 5 -16.31 15.94 15.56
CA LEU A 5 -16.86 14.77 16.23
C LEU A 5 -16.79 15.01 17.73
N ARG A 6 -17.94 14.89 18.40
CA ARG A 6 -18.01 14.96 19.85
C ARG A 6 -17.96 13.55 20.39
N TRP A 7 -17.06 13.34 21.36
CA TRP A 7 -17.07 12.15 22.18
C TRP A 7 -18.37 12.07 22.95
N VAL A 8 -19.12 11.00 22.73
CA VAL A 8 -20.31 10.68 23.52
C VAL A 8 -19.82 10.03 24.82
N GLU A 9 -20.07 10.68 25.95
CA GLU A 9 -19.73 10.10 27.26
C GLU A 9 -20.78 9.04 27.63
N ILE A 10 -20.32 7.83 27.97
CA ILE A 10 -21.18 6.70 28.32
C ILE A 10 -20.71 6.01 29.61
N PRO A 11 -21.61 5.37 30.38
CA PRO A 11 -21.26 4.57 31.55
C PRO A 11 -20.21 3.49 31.24
N GLY A 12 -19.40 3.10 32.23
CA GLY A 12 -18.33 2.12 32.05
C GLY A 12 -18.84 0.77 31.57
N ASN A 13 -19.96 0.30 32.13
CA ASN A 13 -20.61 -0.95 31.72
C ASN A 13 -21.07 -0.91 30.25
N ASP A 14 -21.65 0.21 29.80
CA ASP A 14 -22.08 0.39 28.42
C ASP A 14 -20.88 0.44 27.45
N PHE A 15 -19.77 1.02 27.90
CA PHE A 15 -18.52 1.04 27.15
C PHE A 15 -17.97 -0.38 26.94
N ASP A 16 -17.91 -1.16 28.02
CA ASP A 16 -17.45 -2.54 27.98
C ASP A 16 -18.38 -3.41 27.12
N GLU A 17 -19.69 -3.21 27.21
CA GLU A 17 -20.65 -3.94 26.38
C GLU A 17 -20.51 -3.62 24.88
N LEU A 18 -20.34 -2.34 24.50
CA LEU A 18 -20.12 -1.96 23.11
C LEU A 18 -18.80 -2.52 22.57
N LYS A 19 -17.72 -2.44 23.36
CA LYS A 19 -16.42 -3.03 23.02
C LYS A 19 -16.53 -4.53 22.81
N ASP A 20 -17.23 -5.23 23.71
CA ASP A 20 -17.41 -6.67 23.63
C ASP A 20 -18.27 -7.08 22.43
N ALA A 21 -19.30 -6.30 22.09
CA ALA A 21 -20.10 -6.53 20.89
C ALA A 21 -19.26 -6.45 19.60
N PHE A 22 -18.40 -5.43 19.48
CA PHE A 22 -17.46 -5.34 18.35
C PHE A 22 -16.46 -6.50 18.31
N ASN A 23 -15.87 -6.88 19.46
CA ASN A 23 -14.96 -8.03 19.56
C ASN A 23 -15.62 -9.33 19.14
N THR A 24 -16.85 -9.53 19.61
CA THR A 24 -17.63 -10.74 19.39
C THR A 24 -17.98 -10.84 17.91
N TYR A 25 -18.50 -9.77 17.31
CA TYR A 25 -18.76 -9.70 15.86
C TYR A 25 -17.50 -10.00 15.05
N ARG A 26 -16.35 -9.37 15.39
CA ARG A 26 -15.07 -9.62 14.70
C ARG A 26 -14.66 -11.09 14.77
N LYS A 27 -14.74 -11.73 15.94
CA LYS A 27 -14.39 -13.15 16.12
C LYS A 27 -15.28 -14.08 15.27
N TYR A 28 -16.59 -13.85 15.25
CA TYR A 28 -17.51 -14.67 14.46
C TYR A 28 -17.42 -14.41 12.96
N HIS A 29 -17.06 -13.19 12.57
CA HIS A 29 -16.78 -12.88 11.17
C HIS A 29 -15.54 -13.62 10.65
N ILE A 30 -14.54 -13.88 11.51
CA ILE A 30 -13.33 -14.65 11.17
C ILE A 30 -13.64 -16.16 11.17
N ASN A 31 -14.39 -16.67 12.15
CA ASN A 31 -14.58 -18.12 12.36
C ASN A 31 -15.76 -18.75 11.58
N GLN A 32 -16.44 -18.00 10.70
CA GLN A 32 -17.53 -18.46 9.82
C GLN A 32 -18.74 -19.18 10.48
N ALA A 33 -18.90 -19.17 11.80
CA ALA A 33 -20.06 -19.77 12.46
C ALA A 33 -21.33 -18.93 12.20
N LYS A 34 -22.29 -19.46 11.44
CA LYS A 34 -23.45 -18.69 10.92
C LYS A 34 -24.52 -18.33 11.97
N LEU A 35 -24.81 -19.20 12.93
CA LEU A 35 -25.93 -19.02 13.87
C LEU A 35 -25.63 -17.95 14.93
N ASP A 36 -24.45 -18.01 15.56
CA ASP A 36 -24.03 -17.01 16.57
C ASP A 36 -23.72 -15.62 15.97
N LYS A 37 -23.51 -15.54 14.64
CA LYS A 37 -23.19 -14.30 13.93
C LYS A 37 -24.38 -13.34 13.84
N LEU A 38 -25.61 -13.85 13.72
CA LEU A 38 -26.80 -13.02 13.60
C LEU A 38 -27.13 -12.31 14.92
N ASP A 39 -27.05 -13.03 16.04
CA ASP A 39 -27.28 -12.47 17.38
C ASP A 39 -26.20 -11.47 17.78
N ALA A 40 -24.93 -11.80 17.53
CA ALA A 40 -23.81 -10.87 17.74
C ALA A 40 -23.92 -9.61 16.87
N GLY A 41 -24.34 -9.76 15.61
CA GLY A 41 -24.58 -8.65 14.68
C GLY A 41 -25.73 -7.75 15.14
N ASN A 42 -26.86 -8.32 15.55
CA ASN A 42 -28.00 -7.55 16.03
C ASN A 42 -27.65 -6.75 17.28
N LYS A 43 -26.97 -7.37 18.25
CA LYS A 43 -26.50 -6.70 19.46
C LYS A 43 -25.57 -5.52 19.14
N LEU A 44 -24.63 -5.71 18.20
CA LEU A 44 -23.74 -4.64 17.77
C LEU A 44 -24.51 -3.50 17.08
N ILE A 45 -25.48 -3.80 16.22
CA ILE A 45 -26.34 -2.78 15.58
C ILE A 45 -27.07 -1.97 16.64
N GLU A 46 -27.68 -2.62 17.64
CA GLU A 46 -28.43 -1.94 18.70
C GLU A 46 -27.55 -0.98 19.51
N LEU A 47 -26.38 -1.44 19.95
CA LEU A 47 -25.45 -0.63 20.73
C LEU A 47 -24.85 0.51 19.89
N ALA A 48 -24.50 0.24 18.63
CA ALA A 48 -24.00 1.27 17.73
C ALA A 48 -25.06 2.35 17.45
N GLU A 49 -26.32 1.95 17.23
CA GLU A 49 -27.44 2.88 17.05
C GLU A 49 -27.75 3.67 18.32
N LYS A 50 -27.60 3.07 19.51
CA LYS A 50 -27.80 3.74 20.80
C LYS A 50 -26.75 4.83 21.03
N TYR A 51 -25.48 4.55 20.71
CA TYR A 51 -24.34 5.44 21.00
C TYR A 51 -23.76 6.16 19.77
N LYS A 52 -24.54 6.25 18.69
CA LYS A 52 -24.12 6.87 17.44
C LYS A 52 -23.71 8.33 17.63
N SER A 53 -22.58 8.68 17.01
CA SER A 53 -22.08 10.04 16.85
C SER A 53 -22.46 10.64 15.49
N TYR A 54 -22.61 9.79 14.46
CA TYR A 54 -23.05 10.15 13.12
C TYR A 54 -23.74 8.95 12.45
N VAL A 55 -24.78 9.21 11.65
CA VAL A 55 -25.48 8.19 10.85
C VAL A 55 -25.84 8.71 9.47
N ALA A 56 -25.89 7.79 8.52
CA ALA A 56 -26.38 8.04 7.16
C ALA A 56 -27.06 6.79 6.58
N ASP A 57 -28.00 6.99 5.66
CA ASP A 57 -28.67 5.95 4.89
C ASP A 57 -28.30 6.08 3.40
N TYR A 58 -28.00 4.97 2.72
CA TYR A 58 -27.64 4.93 1.29
C TYR A 58 -28.00 3.57 0.68
N ASP A 59 -28.77 3.55 -0.42
CA ASP A 59 -29.17 2.34 -1.16
C ASP A 59 -29.65 1.17 -0.27
N GLY A 60 -30.54 1.46 0.68
CA GLY A 60 -31.08 0.45 1.61
C GLY A 60 -30.10 0.03 2.72
N LYS A 61 -28.87 0.55 2.72
CA LYS A 61 -27.84 0.32 3.74
C LYS A 61 -27.82 1.47 4.73
N ARG A 62 -27.35 1.17 5.94
CA ARG A 62 -27.23 2.11 7.06
C ARG A 62 -25.81 2.12 7.60
N PHE A 63 -25.27 3.33 7.70
CA PHE A 63 -23.92 3.62 8.16
C PHE A 63 -24.01 4.26 9.54
N VAL A 64 -23.35 3.67 10.52
CA VAL A 64 -23.39 4.13 11.92
C VAL A 64 -21.98 4.29 12.43
N PHE A 65 -21.66 5.50 12.89
CA PHE A 65 -20.36 5.85 13.44
C PHE A 65 -20.48 6.08 14.93
N VAL A 66 -19.58 5.48 15.71
CA VAL A 66 -19.51 5.63 17.16
C VAL A 66 -18.18 6.27 17.55
N SER A 67 -18.23 7.21 18.49
CA SER A 67 -17.07 7.85 19.11
C SER A 67 -17.45 8.09 20.57
N VAL A 68 -17.08 7.15 21.43
CA VAL A 68 -17.51 7.11 22.83
C VAL A 68 -16.33 7.20 23.80
N ARG A 69 -16.59 7.75 24.98
CA ARG A 69 -15.64 7.86 26.08
C ARG A 69 -16.25 7.31 27.35
N ASP A 70 -15.48 6.50 28.07
CA ASP A 70 -15.87 5.95 29.37
C ASP A 70 -15.91 7.08 30.42
N MET A 71 -17.06 7.23 31.09
CA MET A 71 -17.25 8.23 32.15
C MET A 71 -16.45 7.92 33.42
N GLU A 72 -16.24 6.66 33.75
CA GLU A 72 -15.54 6.20 34.96
C GLU A 72 -14.03 6.23 34.75
N ARG A 73 -13.57 5.94 33.53
CA ARG A 73 -12.16 5.95 33.16
C ARG A 73 -11.95 6.76 31.88
N ARG A 74 -11.85 8.09 32.03
CA ARG A 74 -11.76 9.05 30.90
C ARG A 74 -10.60 8.82 29.91
N SER A 75 -9.58 8.04 30.29
CA SER A 75 -8.51 7.60 29.40
C SER A 75 -8.95 6.54 28.39
N ARG A 76 -10.05 5.82 28.64
CA ARG A 76 -10.63 4.83 27.74
C ARG A 76 -11.54 5.51 26.73
N ARG A 77 -11.24 5.28 25.46
CA ARG A 77 -12.02 5.75 24.32
C ARG A 77 -12.22 4.61 23.34
N LEU A 78 -13.36 4.63 22.66
CA LEU A 78 -13.68 3.68 21.60
C LEU A 78 -14.24 4.47 20.44
N ALA A 79 -13.68 4.24 19.26
CA ALA A 79 -14.23 4.78 18.03
C ALA A 79 -14.35 3.65 17.00
N GLY A 80 -15.42 3.68 16.22
CA GLY A 80 -15.79 2.58 15.34
C GLY A 80 -16.87 2.99 14.35
N PHE A 81 -17.12 2.13 13.38
CA PHE A 81 -18.29 2.25 12.52
C PHE A 81 -18.78 0.88 12.07
N ILE A 82 -20.07 0.84 11.72
CA ILE A 82 -20.70 -0.31 11.09
C ILE A 82 -21.49 0.12 9.85
N ILE A 83 -21.60 -0.79 8.89
CA ILE A 83 -22.42 -0.70 7.69
C ILE A 83 -23.31 -1.93 7.70
N TYR A 84 -24.62 -1.76 7.66
CA TYR A 84 -25.54 -2.89 7.66
C TYR A 84 -26.70 -2.69 6.69
N ASP A 85 -27.24 -3.78 6.16
CA ASP A 85 -28.45 -3.75 5.34
C ASP A 85 -29.68 -3.53 6.22
N LYS A 86 -30.51 -2.53 5.91
CA LYS A 86 -31.66 -2.17 6.77
C LYS A 86 -32.75 -3.24 6.78
N SER A 87 -32.89 -3.98 5.68
CA SER A 87 -33.95 -4.97 5.51
C SER A 87 -33.60 -6.28 6.22
N THR A 88 -32.36 -6.76 6.06
CA THR A 88 -31.92 -8.03 6.64
C THR A 88 -31.28 -7.87 8.02
N ARG A 89 -30.92 -6.62 8.40
CA ARG A 89 -30.07 -6.32 9.56
C ARG A 89 -28.72 -7.04 9.53
N GLU A 90 -28.26 -7.45 8.36
CA GLU A 90 -26.94 -8.03 8.19
C GLU A 90 -25.87 -6.94 8.21
N ILE A 91 -24.92 -7.03 9.14
CA ILE A 91 -23.73 -6.16 9.11
C ILE A 91 -22.84 -6.57 7.94
N LEU A 92 -22.73 -5.67 6.98
CA LEU A 92 -21.87 -5.77 5.81
C LEU A 92 -20.41 -5.49 6.19
N PHE A 93 -20.17 -4.50 7.04
CA PHE A 93 -18.83 -4.17 7.47
C PHE A 93 -18.84 -3.56 8.87
N GLY A 94 -17.81 -3.83 9.66
CA GLY A 94 -17.67 -3.25 10.99
C GLY A 94 -16.22 -3.22 11.41
N ALA A 95 -15.77 -2.06 11.88
CA ALA A 95 -14.41 -1.87 12.39
C ALA A 95 -14.43 -0.94 13.60
N TYR A 96 -13.52 -1.18 14.54
CA TYR A 96 -13.37 -0.33 15.72
C TYR A 96 -11.93 -0.37 16.24
N GLY A 97 -11.54 0.68 16.95
CA GLY A 97 -10.26 0.82 17.61
C GLY A 97 -10.40 1.28 19.06
N LEU A 98 -9.55 0.71 19.92
CA LEU A 98 -9.36 1.14 21.31
C LEU A 98 -8.10 2.00 21.49
N ASN A 99 -7.22 2.00 20.49
CA ASN A 99 -5.94 2.71 20.51
C ASN A 99 -5.99 3.92 19.57
N GLU A 100 -5.42 5.05 20.00
CA GLU A 100 -5.77 6.38 19.49
C GLU A 100 -5.04 6.84 18.22
N SER A 101 -4.02 6.16 17.73
CA SER A 101 -3.20 6.74 16.64
C SER A 101 -3.80 6.49 15.25
N TRP A 102 -3.95 5.22 14.85
CA TRP A 102 -4.33 4.87 13.48
C TRP A 102 -5.81 5.17 13.20
N PHE A 103 -6.70 4.79 14.13
CA PHE A 103 -8.15 4.92 13.94
C PHE A 103 -8.55 6.40 13.83
N PHE A 104 -7.84 7.28 14.54
CA PHE A 104 -8.08 8.72 14.48
C PHE A 104 -7.55 9.41 13.24
N ARG A 105 -6.56 8.81 12.55
CA ARG A 105 -6.15 9.27 11.22
C ARG A 105 -7.12 8.77 10.16
N PHE A 106 -7.63 7.55 10.33
CA PHE A 106 -8.58 6.94 9.40
C PHE A 106 -10.00 7.51 9.51
N LEU A 107 -10.44 7.88 10.71
CA LEU A 107 -11.80 8.36 10.96
C LEU A 107 -12.13 9.67 10.20
N PRO A 108 -11.26 10.71 10.17
CA PRO A 108 -11.45 11.89 9.33
C PRO A 108 -11.61 11.55 7.84
N PHE A 109 -10.84 10.58 7.33
CA PHE A 109 -10.95 10.12 5.95
C PHE A 109 -12.32 9.49 5.68
N ILE A 110 -12.76 8.54 6.51
CA ILE A 110 -14.06 7.90 6.33
C ILE A 110 -15.21 8.89 6.52
N LEU A 111 -15.12 9.81 7.47
CA LEU A 111 -16.12 10.85 7.66
C LEU A 111 -16.19 11.83 6.48
N ARG A 112 -15.07 12.15 5.85
CA ARG A 112 -15.05 12.97 4.64
C ARG A 112 -15.85 12.30 3.54
N LEU A 113 -15.58 11.03 3.27
CA LEU A 113 -16.33 10.21 2.31
C LEU A 113 -17.82 10.15 2.65
N ALA A 114 -18.15 9.96 3.94
CA ALA A 114 -19.52 9.91 4.42
C ALA A 114 -20.25 11.26 4.28
N THR A 115 -19.55 12.38 4.43
CA THR A 115 -20.11 13.73 4.25
C THR A 115 -20.45 13.99 2.79
N ASP A 116 -19.60 13.52 1.87
CA ASP A 116 -19.82 13.63 0.43
C ASP A 116 -20.79 12.57 -0.12
N ARG A 117 -21.34 11.73 0.77
CA ARG A 117 -22.22 10.60 0.44
C ARG A 117 -21.57 9.59 -0.52
N ARG A 118 -20.24 9.51 -0.53
CA ARG A 118 -19.46 8.54 -1.32
C ARG A 118 -19.27 7.23 -0.56
N PHE A 119 -20.39 6.63 -0.21
CA PHE A 119 -20.45 5.37 0.52
C PHE A 119 -20.12 4.15 -0.34
N ASP A 120 -20.28 4.28 -1.67
CA ASP A 120 -19.77 3.36 -2.69
C ASP A 120 -18.27 3.08 -2.50
N ILE A 121 -17.49 4.14 -2.28
CA ILE A 121 -16.04 4.05 -2.07
C ILE A 121 -15.72 3.33 -0.76
N ILE A 122 -16.42 3.68 0.33
CA ILE A 122 -16.24 3.02 1.62
C ILE A 122 -16.55 1.53 1.48
N GLU A 123 -17.63 1.17 0.79
CA GLU A 123 -18.03 -0.21 0.57
C GLU A 123 -16.96 -0.99 -0.20
N ASP A 124 -16.44 -0.44 -1.30
CA ASP A 124 -15.45 -1.13 -2.11
C ASP A 124 -14.08 -1.26 -1.43
N LEU A 125 -13.62 -0.22 -0.72
CA LEU A 125 -12.43 -0.32 0.11
C LEU A 125 -12.62 -1.36 1.24
N SER A 126 -13.83 -1.47 1.78
CA SER A 126 -14.21 -2.48 2.78
C SER A 126 -14.39 -3.89 2.20
N ARG A 127 -14.48 -4.06 0.88
CA ARG A 127 -14.51 -5.40 0.26
C ARG A 127 -13.11 -6.00 0.18
N ILE A 128 -12.07 -5.18 0.08
CA ILE A 128 -10.67 -5.64 0.11
C ILE A 128 -10.39 -6.41 1.42
N THR A 129 -10.99 -5.96 2.52
CA THR A 129 -10.80 -6.53 3.86
C THR A 129 -11.56 -7.84 4.09
N ARG A 130 -12.47 -8.24 3.18
CA ARG A 130 -13.30 -9.44 3.31
C ARG A 130 -12.62 -10.73 2.83
N PHE A 131 -11.50 -10.63 2.11
CA PHE A 131 -10.89 -11.77 1.39
C PHE A 131 -9.58 -12.30 1.98
N ASN A 132 -8.99 -11.66 3.00
CA ASN A 132 -7.74 -12.10 3.60
C ASN A 132 -7.91 -12.43 5.08
N GLU A 133 -7.64 -13.69 5.45
CA GLU A 133 -7.62 -14.22 6.82
C GLU A 133 -6.58 -13.57 7.75
N ALA A 134 -5.79 -12.62 7.24
CA ALA A 134 -4.81 -11.88 8.02
C ALA A 134 -5.27 -10.43 8.23
N SER A 135 -5.71 -10.13 9.45
CA SER A 135 -6.06 -8.77 9.90
C SER A 135 -4.95 -7.72 9.68
N VAL A 136 -3.72 -8.16 9.45
CA VAL A 136 -2.52 -7.33 9.23
C VAL A 136 -2.62 -6.48 7.94
N TRP A 137 -3.12 -7.05 6.84
CA TRP A 137 -3.19 -6.33 5.56
C TRP A 137 -4.29 -5.26 5.51
N VAL A 138 -5.28 -5.39 6.39
CA VAL A 138 -6.37 -4.42 6.53
C VAL A 138 -5.86 -3.15 7.23
N ASP A 139 -4.96 -3.32 8.19
CA ASP A 139 -4.34 -2.22 8.91
C ASP A 139 -3.36 -1.46 8.00
N ASP A 140 -2.59 -2.16 7.14
CA ASP A 140 -1.59 -1.56 6.25
C ASP A 140 -2.22 -0.59 5.23
N PHE A 141 -3.24 -1.05 4.50
CA PHE A 141 -3.87 -0.27 3.43
C PHE A 141 -4.72 0.87 3.99
N SER A 142 -5.52 0.59 5.02
CA SER A 142 -6.34 1.62 5.67
C SER A 142 -5.46 2.73 6.26
N SER A 143 -4.30 2.35 6.82
CA SER A 143 -3.31 3.31 7.31
C SER A 143 -2.72 4.13 6.16
N PHE A 144 -2.36 3.51 5.03
CA PHE A 144 -1.91 4.25 3.86
C PHE A 144 -2.96 5.25 3.32
N LEU A 145 -4.24 4.86 3.27
CA LEU A 145 -5.33 5.74 2.85
C LEU A 145 -5.52 6.92 3.81
N ALA A 146 -5.52 6.65 5.11
CA ALA A 146 -5.58 7.67 6.15
C ALA A 146 -4.43 8.67 6.00
N PHE A 147 -3.22 8.13 5.80
CA PHE A 147 -1.99 8.90 5.67
C PHE A 147 -2.01 9.77 4.42
N SER A 148 -2.44 9.21 3.29
CA SER A 148 -2.61 9.96 2.04
C SER A 148 -3.60 11.11 2.22
N TYR A 149 -4.73 10.87 2.88
CA TYR A 149 -5.70 11.92 3.18
C TYR A 149 -5.16 12.99 4.14
N GLU A 150 -4.42 12.61 5.17
CA GLU A 150 -3.82 13.55 6.14
C GLU A 150 -2.92 14.58 5.46
N PHE A 151 -2.12 14.16 4.47
CA PHE A 151 -1.13 15.02 3.83
C PHE A 151 -1.57 15.66 2.50
N LEU A 152 -2.45 14.99 1.75
CA LEU A 152 -2.92 15.49 0.45
C LEU A 152 -4.34 16.09 0.52
N GLY A 153 -5.12 15.76 1.54
CA GLY A 153 -6.47 16.29 1.74
C GLY A 153 -7.41 16.00 0.58
N ASP A 154 -8.12 17.04 0.11
CA ASP A 154 -9.10 16.92 -0.96
C ASP A 154 -8.49 16.49 -2.31
N GLU A 155 -7.19 16.72 -2.57
CA GLU A 155 -6.53 16.22 -3.78
C GLU A 155 -6.56 14.68 -3.83
N PHE A 156 -6.35 14.03 -2.68
CA PHE A 156 -6.43 12.58 -2.60
C PHE A 156 -7.87 12.07 -2.67
N ILE A 157 -8.83 12.81 -2.12
CA ILE A 157 -10.26 12.49 -2.25
C ILE A 157 -10.68 12.53 -3.73
N ASP A 158 -10.31 13.57 -4.46
CA ASP A 158 -10.61 13.70 -5.89
C ASP A 158 -9.97 12.57 -6.72
N TYR A 159 -8.74 12.19 -6.38
CA TYR A 159 -8.08 11.04 -6.98
C TYR A 159 -8.85 9.74 -6.69
N LEU A 160 -9.20 9.50 -5.42
CA LEU A 160 -9.92 8.31 -4.99
C LEU A 160 -11.29 8.21 -5.68
N TYR A 161 -11.98 9.32 -5.87
CA TYR A 161 -13.30 9.36 -6.50
C TYR A 161 -13.30 8.87 -7.94
N ARG A 162 -12.17 9.05 -8.62
CA ARG A 162 -11.98 8.63 -10.01
C ARG A 162 -11.40 7.23 -10.13
N ASN A 163 -10.77 6.70 -9.07
CA ASN A 163 -9.92 5.52 -9.17
C ASN A 163 -10.16 4.44 -8.09
N TYR A 164 -11.17 4.56 -7.21
CA TYR A 164 -11.35 3.65 -6.06
C TYR A 164 -11.41 2.16 -6.44
N GLU A 165 -12.07 1.81 -7.54
CA GLU A 165 -12.14 0.42 -8.03
C GLU A 165 -10.76 -0.10 -8.47
N ASP A 166 -10.01 0.72 -9.21
CA ASP A 166 -8.68 0.40 -9.70
C ASP A 166 -7.68 0.28 -8.54
N ILE A 167 -7.73 1.19 -7.56
CA ILE A 167 -6.92 1.11 -6.35
C ILE A 167 -7.19 -0.21 -5.61
N ALA A 168 -8.47 -0.57 -5.42
CA ALA A 168 -8.86 -1.80 -4.75
C ALA A 168 -8.39 -3.05 -5.50
N LYS A 169 -8.47 -3.02 -6.83
CA LYS A 169 -7.93 -4.07 -7.69
C LYS A 169 -6.41 -4.16 -7.56
N ARG A 170 -5.68 -3.06 -7.77
CA ARG A 170 -4.21 -3.00 -7.66
C ARG A 170 -3.71 -3.47 -6.31
N TYR A 171 -4.38 -3.10 -5.21
CA TYR A 171 -4.00 -3.57 -3.89
C TYR A 171 -4.10 -5.10 -3.77
N ARG A 172 -5.22 -5.69 -4.23
CA ARG A 172 -5.41 -7.16 -4.23
C ARG A 172 -4.43 -7.89 -5.15
N GLU A 173 -4.13 -7.31 -6.29
CA GLU A 173 -3.16 -7.82 -7.27
C GLU A 173 -1.71 -7.51 -6.88
N ASN A 174 -1.48 -6.88 -5.72
CA ASN A 174 -0.17 -6.47 -5.27
C ASN A 174 0.59 -5.61 -6.32
N LYS A 175 -0.12 -4.79 -7.08
CA LYS A 175 0.46 -3.85 -8.06
C LYS A 175 0.78 -2.50 -7.41
N ILE A 176 1.61 -1.68 -8.05
CA ILE A 176 1.90 -0.33 -7.58
C ILE A 176 0.61 0.50 -7.67
N ILE A 177 0.34 1.31 -6.64
CA ILE A 177 -0.74 2.29 -6.60
C ILE A 177 -0.08 3.66 -6.61
N TYR A 178 -0.45 4.53 -7.55
CA TYR A 178 0.22 5.82 -7.71
C TYR A 178 -0.76 6.92 -8.10
N GLY A 179 -0.45 8.14 -7.71
CA GLY A 179 -1.09 9.35 -8.16
C GLY A 179 -0.04 10.44 -8.40
N LYS A 180 -0.48 11.65 -8.73
CA LYS A 180 0.41 12.76 -9.07
C LYS A 180 1.48 13.05 -8.00
N ASN A 181 1.11 12.90 -6.72
CA ASN A 181 1.95 13.27 -5.59
C ASN A 181 2.21 12.10 -4.62
N PHE A 182 1.93 10.87 -5.01
CA PHE A 182 2.19 9.73 -4.14
C PHE A 182 2.40 8.43 -4.92
N VAL A 183 3.08 7.48 -4.28
CA VAL A 183 3.17 6.10 -4.72
C VAL A 183 3.13 5.17 -3.52
N TYR A 184 2.49 4.02 -3.67
CA TYR A 184 2.41 2.96 -2.66
C TYR A 184 2.72 1.62 -3.29
N ILE A 185 3.58 0.85 -2.63
CA ILE A 185 4.07 -0.45 -3.09
C ILE A 185 3.64 -1.49 -2.05
N PRO A 186 2.50 -2.18 -2.25
CA PRO A 186 1.91 -3.03 -1.23
C PRO A 186 2.85 -4.12 -0.70
N SER A 187 3.50 -4.92 -1.55
CA SER A 187 4.43 -5.97 -1.10
C SER A 187 5.61 -5.49 -0.24
N MET A 188 5.98 -4.21 -0.36
CA MET A 188 7.07 -3.62 0.41
C MET A 188 6.55 -2.84 1.61
N ASN A 189 5.24 -2.61 1.70
CA ASN A 189 4.59 -1.74 2.68
C ASN A 189 5.25 -0.35 2.78
N VAL A 190 5.66 0.18 1.62
CA VAL A 190 6.29 1.51 1.49
C VAL A 190 5.33 2.44 0.74
N GLY A 191 5.06 3.59 1.34
CA GLY A 191 4.37 4.71 0.69
C GLY A 191 5.27 5.93 0.61
N LEU A 192 5.22 6.67 -0.50
CA LEU A 192 5.86 7.98 -0.64
C LEU A 192 4.79 9.02 -0.93
N ILE A 193 4.85 10.17 -0.26
CA ILE A 193 3.96 11.31 -0.51
C ILE A 193 4.80 12.57 -0.67
N ARG A 194 4.63 13.28 -1.78
CA ARG A 194 5.22 14.60 -2.00
C ARG A 194 4.31 15.66 -1.39
N LEU A 195 4.86 16.44 -0.46
CA LEU A 195 4.19 17.58 0.14
C LEU A 195 4.28 18.83 -0.75
N ARG A 196 3.43 19.81 -0.47
CA ARG A 196 3.39 21.09 -1.19
C ARG A 196 4.72 21.87 -1.15
N ASN A 197 5.51 21.68 -0.09
CA ASN A 197 6.84 22.29 0.05
C ASN A 197 7.95 21.51 -0.68
N GLY A 198 7.61 20.45 -1.42
CA GLY A 198 8.54 19.59 -2.14
C GLY A 198 9.18 18.49 -1.30
N SER A 199 9.07 18.50 0.03
CA SER A 199 9.57 17.41 0.87
C SER A 199 8.77 16.12 0.65
N ILE A 200 9.39 14.99 0.95
CA ILE A 200 8.82 13.67 0.71
C ILE A 200 8.60 13.00 2.05
N ILE A 201 7.39 12.51 2.27
CA ILE A 201 7.13 11.60 3.37
C ILE A 201 7.37 10.18 2.90
N LEU A 202 8.29 9.49 3.56
CA LEU A 202 8.45 8.04 3.50
C LEU A 202 7.59 7.42 4.61
N TYR A 203 6.46 6.85 4.22
CA TYR A 203 5.55 6.08 5.07
C TYR A 203 5.92 4.59 5.07
N ILE A 204 5.85 3.98 6.25
CA ILE A 204 6.02 2.53 6.42
C ILE A 204 4.94 2.05 7.37
N SER A 205 4.31 0.94 7.01
CA SER A 205 3.21 0.43 7.81
C SER A 205 3.59 0.23 9.29
N PRO A 206 2.72 0.66 10.24
CA PRO A 206 2.92 0.52 11.68
C PRO A 206 3.14 -0.93 12.18
N VAL A 207 2.88 -1.95 11.35
CA VAL A 207 3.22 -3.34 11.67
C VAL A 207 4.71 -3.53 11.97
N TYR A 208 5.57 -2.64 11.45
CA TYR A 208 7.03 -2.78 11.54
C TYR A 208 7.75 -1.64 12.30
N SER A 209 7.06 -0.58 12.74
CA SER A 209 7.72 0.60 13.35
C SER A 209 6.78 1.40 14.27
N GLU A 210 7.29 1.89 15.40
CA GLU A 210 6.60 2.83 16.31
C GLU A 210 6.46 4.25 15.72
N LYS A 211 7.19 4.56 14.63
CA LYS A 211 7.05 5.80 13.88
C LYS A 211 6.60 5.47 12.46
N ASP A 212 5.37 5.86 12.13
CA ASP A 212 4.70 5.49 10.88
C ASP A 212 5.33 6.13 9.63
N TYR A 213 6.24 7.11 9.80
CA TYR A 213 6.87 7.82 8.69
C TYR A 213 8.12 8.62 9.06
N LYS A 214 8.85 9.05 8.01
CA LYS A 214 9.93 10.03 8.05
C LYS A 214 9.73 11.09 6.98
N VAL A 215 10.11 12.33 7.29
CA VAL A 215 10.13 13.43 6.31
C VAL A 215 11.56 13.55 5.77
N VAL A 216 11.70 13.31 4.48
CA VAL A 216 12.94 13.49 3.71
C VAL A 216 12.86 14.86 3.05
N THR A 217 13.86 15.70 3.32
CA THR A 217 13.94 17.06 2.77
C THR A 217 15.06 17.17 1.75
N ASP A 218 15.11 18.28 1.02
CA ASP A 218 16.14 18.55 0.02
C ASP A 218 17.57 18.63 0.60
N ALA A 219 17.71 18.80 1.92
CA ALA A 219 19.01 18.69 2.58
C ALA A 219 19.67 17.31 2.36
N GLU A 220 18.87 16.26 2.19
CA GLU A 220 19.30 14.91 1.78
C GLU A 220 19.17 14.76 0.26
N HIS A 221 19.70 15.73 -0.48
CA HIS A 221 19.45 15.96 -1.92
C HIS A 221 19.52 14.69 -2.77
N PHE A 222 20.47 13.78 -2.54
CA PHE A 222 20.52 12.51 -3.29
C PHE A 222 19.33 11.59 -3.02
N ILE A 223 19.03 11.31 -1.74
CA ILE A 223 17.93 10.42 -1.35
C ILE A 223 16.58 11.04 -1.71
N HIS A 224 16.40 12.32 -1.42
CA HIS A 224 15.21 13.08 -1.79
C HIS A 224 14.93 12.94 -3.29
N ARG A 225 15.94 13.14 -4.14
CA ARG A 225 15.80 13.00 -5.60
C ARG A 225 15.39 11.59 -6.03
N LEU A 226 15.98 10.55 -5.46
CA LEU A 226 15.61 9.16 -5.78
C LEU A 226 14.14 8.88 -5.43
N LEU A 227 13.72 9.25 -4.22
CA LEU A 227 12.33 9.06 -3.79
C LEU A 227 11.36 9.93 -4.60
N SER A 228 11.77 11.15 -4.97
CA SER A 228 10.97 12.06 -5.81
C SER A 228 10.74 11.44 -7.18
N GLY A 229 11.81 10.95 -7.82
CA GLY A 229 11.70 10.30 -9.11
C GLY A 229 10.84 9.05 -9.08
N LEU A 230 10.84 8.30 -7.98
CA LEU A 230 9.95 7.14 -7.86
C LEU A 230 8.46 7.55 -7.86
N ILE A 231 8.11 8.70 -7.27
CA ILE A 231 6.74 9.25 -7.39
C ILE A 231 6.45 9.60 -8.86
N ASP A 232 7.37 10.31 -9.52
CA ASP A 232 7.16 10.81 -10.88
C ASP A 232 7.11 9.70 -11.93
N SER A 233 7.90 8.64 -11.75
CA SER A 233 8.04 7.54 -12.70
C SER A 233 7.14 6.34 -12.39
N ALA A 234 6.31 6.37 -11.34
CA ALA A 234 5.51 5.22 -10.93
C ALA A 234 4.55 4.72 -12.02
N GLU A 235 3.90 5.65 -12.74
CA GLU A 235 3.01 5.34 -13.86
C GLU A 235 3.76 4.70 -15.03
N GLU A 236 4.94 5.22 -15.34
CA GLU A 236 5.79 4.70 -16.41
C GLU A 236 6.31 3.31 -16.06
N LEU A 237 6.73 3.06 -14.82
CA LEU A 237 7.15 1.74 -14.34
C LEU A 237 6.01 0.71 -14.46
N ASP A 238 4.76 1.11 -14.24
CA ASP A 238 3.62 0.22 -14.40
C ASP A 238 3.33 -0.08 -15.88
N ARG A 239 3.43 0.92 -16.75
CA ARG A 239 3.18 0.80 -18.21
C ARG A 239 4.26 0.04 -18.96
N ASN A 240 5.53 0.21 -18.57
CA ASN A 240 6.70 -0.32 -19.29
C ASN A 240 7.05 -1.76 -18.93
N MET A 241 6.19 -2.45 -18.18
CA MET A 241 6.46 -3.78 -17.65
C MET A 241 6.56 -4.84 -18.75
N ALA A 242 7.76 -5.41 -18.91
CA ALA A 242 8.01 -6.57 -19.74
C ALA A 242 7.89 -7.85 -18.90
N LEU A 243 7.23 -8.86 -19.48
CA LEU A 243 7.02 -10.16 -18.85
C LEU A 243 7.84 -11.23 -19.59
N TYR A 244 8.70 -11.91 -18.86
CA TYR A 244 9.47 -13.05 -19.36
C TYR A 244 8.92 -14.32 -18.72
N PHE A 245 8.49 -15.27 -19.55
CA PHE A 245 8.02 -16.57 -19.08
C PHE A 245 9.09 -17.27 -18.24
N ASP A 246 8.69 -17.78 -17.07
CA ASP A 246 9.52 -18.62 -16.21
C ASP A 246 9.01 -20.06 -16.25
N ARG A 247 7.83 -20.32 -15.67
CA ARG A 247 7.23 -21.67 -15.61
C ARG A 247 5.72 -21.63 -15.47
N CYS A 248 5.06 -22.75 -15.76
CA CYS A 248 3.66 -22.98 -15.36
C CYS A 248 3.55 -24.26 -14.54
N GLU A 249 2.69 -24.20 -13.53
CA GLU A 249 2.13 -25.35 -12.84
C GLU A 249 0.70 -25.60 -13.33
N HIS A 250 0.03 -26.63 -12.79
CA HIS A 250 -1.31 -27.02 -13.22
C HIS A 250 -2.38 -25.92 -13.04
N THR A 251 -2.16 -24.97 -12.12
CA THR A 251 -3.17 -23.97 -11.74
C THR A 251 -2.72 -22.51 -11.90
N TRP A 252 -1.46 -22.28 -12.28
CA TRP A 252 -0.90 -20.93 -12.42
C TRP A 252 0.36 -20.91 -13.29
N CYS A 253 0.69 -19.74 -13.82
CA CYS A 253 1.93 -19.45 -14.54
C CYS A 253 2.69 -18.29 -13.88
N GLU A 254 4.00 -18.40 -13.80
CA GLU A 254 4.92 -17.42 -13.24
C GLU A 254 5.74 -16.77 -14.36
N TYR A 255 5.89 -15.46 -14.24
CA TYR A 255 6.64 -14.61 -15.15
C TYR A 255 7.59 -13.72 -14.34
N HIS A 256 8.79 -13.53 -14.85
CA HIS A 256 9.68 -12.47 -14.42
C HIS A 256 9.18 -11.14 -14.99
N ALA A 257 8.82 -10.22 -14.10
CA ALA A 257 8.42 -8.87 -14.47
C ALA A 257 9.62 -7.93 -14.33
N ILE A 258 9.98 -7.23 -15.40
CA ILE A 258 11.03 -6.22 -15.41
C ILE A 258 10.47 -4.94 -16.03
N SER A 259 10.67 -3.82 -15.37
CA SER A 259 10.27 -2.51 -15.87
C SER A 259 11.31 -1.46 -15.54
N SER A 260 11.39 -0.40 -16.35
CA SER A 260 12.28 0.72 -16.12
C SER A 260 11.70 2.04 -16.61
N ALA A 261 12.13 3.11 -15.97
CA ALA A 261 11.80 4.48 -16.31
C ALA A 261 13.02 5.38 -16.05
N PRO A 262 13.43 6.23 -17.02
CA PRO A 262 14.47 7.23 -16.77
C PRO A 262 13.98 8.29 -15.78
N LEU A 263 14.86 8.77 -14.90
CA LEU A 263 14.51 9.84 -13.97
C LEU A 263 14.42 11.20 -14.71
N PRO A 264 13.29 11.94 -14.61
CA PRO A 264 13.17 13.26 -15.22
C PRO A 264 14.19 14.26 -14.67
N GLY A 265 14.78 15.07 -15.55
CA GLY A 265 15.64 16.20 -15.16
C GLY A 265 17.13 15.90 -14.98
N TRP A 266 17.56 14.65 -15.15
CA TRP A 266 18.97 14.27 -15.21
C TRP A 266 19.28 13.82 -16.63
N TRP A 267 20.44 14.24 -17.16
CA TRP A 267 20.83 14.03 -18.56
C TRP A 267 21.12 12.54 -18.85
N GLY A 268 20.12 11.67 -18.77
CA GLY A 268 20.23 10.23 -18.98
C GLY A 268 21.14 9.52 -17.97
N LYS A 269 21.35 10.07 -16.77
CA LYS A 269 22.32 9.54 -15.80
C LYS A 269 21.73 8.57 -14.79
N THR A 270 20.42 8.58 -14.60
CA THR A 270 19.77 7.79 -13.55
C THR A 270 18.50 7.14 -14.07
N THR A 271 18.29 5.88 -13.70
CA THR A 271 17.12 5.08 -14.08
C THR A 271 16.56 4.36 -12.88
N ILE A 272 15.24 4.35 -12.78
CA ILE A 272 14.51 3.53 -11.82
C ILE A 272 14.11 2.25 -12.50
N MET A 273 14.25 1.13 -11.81
CA MET A 273 13.95 -0.18 -12.34
C MET A 273 13.19 -1.00 -11.31
N LEU A 274 12.10 -1.62 -11.74
CA LEU A 274 11.33 -2.57 -10.96
C LEU A 274 11.61 -3.98 -11.48
N ILE A 275 11.86 -4.89 -10.55
CA ILE A 275 11.93 -6.32 -10.81
C ILE A 275 10.95 -7.04 -9.88
N GLY A 276 10.20 -8.02 -10.37
CA GLY A 276 9.30 -8.82 -9.54
C GLY A 276 8.89 -10.13 -10.21
N LYS A 277 7.97 -10.84 -9.58
CA LYS A 277 7.35 -12.07 -10.08
C LYS A 277 5.86 -11.85 -10.29
N LEU A 278 5.40 -11.97 -11.52
CA LEU A 278 3.98 -11.94 -11.83
C LEU A 278 3.45 -13.36 -11.90
N ILE A 279 2.49 -13.69 -11.05
CA ILE A 279 1.78 -14.97 -11.05
C ILE A 279 0.40 -14.76 -11.65
N ARG A 280 0.04 -15.56 -12.65
CA ARG A 280 -1.28 -15.55 -13.27
C ARG A 280 -1.96 -16.90 -13.06
N ASP A 281 -3.13 -16.90 -12.43
CA ASP A 281 -3.92 -18.12 -12.24
C ASP A 281 -4.76 -18.48 -13.48
N LEU A 282 -5.39 -19.67 -13.47
CA LEU A 282 -6.28 -20.13 -14.56
C LEU A 282 -7.50 -19.22 -14.78
N SER A 283 -7.91 -18.43 -13.79
CA SER A 283 -8.99 -17.45 -13.93
C SER A 283 -8.54 -16.15 -14.60
N GLY A 284 -7.25 -16.03 -14.93
CA GLY A 284 -6.65 -14.83 -15.49
C GLY A 284 -6.35 -13.76 -14.44
N ARG A 285 -6.48 -14.05 -13.14
CA ARG A 285 -6.12 -13.11 -12.08
C ARG A 285 -4.61 -13.07 -11.93
N GLU A 286 -4.08 -11.86 -11.78
CA GLU A 286 -2.65 -11.61 -11.69
C GLU A 286 -2.28 -11.11 -10.29
N ARG A 287 -1.09 -11.50 -9.84
CA ARG A 287 -0.48 -10.96 -8.62
C ARG A 287 1.00 -10.68 -8.86
N LEU A 288 1.48 -9.51 -8.47
CA LEU A 288 2.88 -9.10 -8.60
C LEU A 288 3.61 -9.15 -7.25
N ASP A 289 4.40 -10.19 -7.04
CA ASP A 289 5.13 -10.47 -5.80
C ASP A 289 6.64 -10.22 -5.92
N ASP A 290 7.34 -10.36 -4.79
CA ASP A 290 8.80 -10.26 -4.67
C ASP A 290 9.41 -9.01 -5.34
N LYS A 291 8.66 -7.90 -5.32
CA LYS A 291 9.07 -6.65 -5.97
C LYS A 291 10.32 -6.09 -5.32
N LYS A 292 11.27 -5.68 -6.16
CA LYS A 292 12.47 -4.93 -5.82
C LYS A 292 12.53 -3.70 -6.72
N ILE A 293 12.82 -2.55 -6.12
CA ILE A 293 13.06 -1.31 -6.85
C ILE A 293 14.53 -0.96 -6.71
N TYR A 294 15.17 -0.74 -7.85
CA TYR A 294 16.55 -0.34 -7.98
C TYR A 294 16.63 1.08 -8.57
N PHE A 295 17.55 1.87 -8.04
CA PHE A 295 17.95 3.15 -8.58
C PHE A 295 19.37 2.98 -9.12
N ILE A 296 19.51 3.06 -10.44
CA ILE A 296 20.79 2.93 -11.15
C ILE A 296 21.25 4.34 -11.46
N ASP A 297 22.35 4.78 -10.86
CA ASP A 297 22.97 6.09 -11.10
C ASP A 297 24.35 5.92 -11.71
N CYS A 298 24.62 6.58 -12.83
CA CYS A 298 25.89 6.50 -13.56
C CYS A 298 26.47 7.89 -13.80
N GLY A 299 26.81 8.57 -12.69
CA GLY A 299 27.55 9.83 -12.73
C GLY A 299 28.99 9.63 -13.22
N ILE A 300 29.90 9.35 -12.27
CA ILE A 300 31.29 9.01 -12.57
C ILE A 300 31.39 7.51 -12.81
N ASP A 301 30.99 6.73 -11.81
CA ASP A 301 30.81 5.27 -11.86
C ASP A 301 29.33 4.91 -11.76
N CYS A 302 28.97 3.71 -12.20
CA CYS A 302 27.62 3.18 -12.02
C CYS A 302 27.45 2.59 -10.62
N SER A 303 26.49 3.10 -9.86
CA SER A 303 26.06 2.58 -8.57
C SER A 303 24.58 2.23 -8.59
N ILE A 304 24.25 1.10 -7.96
CA ILE A 304 22.88 0.62 -7.86
C ILE A 304 22.47 0.64 -6.39
N HIS A 305 21.36 1.33 -6.10
CA HIS A 305 20.78 1.42 -4.77
C HIS A 305 19.43 0.72 -4.77
N THR A 306 19.08 0.03 -3.69
CA THR A 306 17.74 -0.53 -3.55
C THR A 306 16.84 0.41 -2.74
N LEU A 307 15.53 0.42 -3.04
CA LEU A 307 14.56 1.13 -2.19
C LEU A 307 14.59 0.59 -0.75
N PHE A 308 14.91 -0.69 -0.56
CA PHE A 308 15.09 -1.27 0.77
C PHE A 308 16.23 -0.58 1.52
N ASP A 309 17.41 -0.43 0.92
CA ASP A 309 18.57 0.19 1.58
C ASP A 309 18.33 1.68 1.86
N ILE A 310 17.71 2.39 0.91
CA ILE A 310 17.32 3.80 1.10
C ILE A 310 16.36 3.94 2.27
N LYS A 311 15.34 3.08 2.33
CA LYS A 311 14.37 3.03 3.42
C LYS A 311 15.07 2.78 4.76
N GLU A 312 15.94 1.78 4.83
CA GLU A 312 16.71 1.46 6.06
C GLU A 312 17.62 2.62 6.50
N TYR A 313 18.26 3.32 5.55
CA TYR A 313 19.06 4.52 5.84
C TYR A 313 18.20 5.63 6.45
N VAL A 314 17.09 6.00 5.80
CA VAL A 314 16.23 7.11 6.25
C VAL A 314 15.63 6.84 7.64
N LEU A 315 15.29 5.58 7.92
CA LEU A 315 14.72 5.20 9.21
C LEU A 315 15.74 5.09 10.32
N HIS A 316 16.84 4.38 10.06
CA HIS A 316 17.73 3.85 11.09
C HIS A 316 19.14 4.45 11.04
N HIS A 317 19.42 5.36 10.09
CA HIS A 317 20.75 5.93 9.84
C HIS A 317 21.83 4.84 9.69
N ARG A 318 21.44 3.67 9.15
CA ARG A 318 22.35 2.58 8.80
C ARG A 318 23.08 2.92 7.51
N PHE A 319 24.27 2.37 7.29
CA PHE A 319 24.98 2.51 6.01
C PHE A 319 24.07 2.08 4.85
N TYR A 320 23.90 2.95 3.85
CA TYR A 320 23.28 2.55 2.60
C TYR A 320 24.35 1.84 1.76
N SER A 321 24.16 0.56 1.46
CA SER A 321 25.06 -0.14 0.56
C SER A 321 24.81 0.29 -0.87
N THR A 322 25.88 0.42 -1.63
CA THR A 322 25.83 0.56 -3.09
C THR A 322 26.30 -0.74 -3.70
N ASP A 323 25.50 -1.28 -4.61
CA ASP A 323 25.91 -2.43 -5.41
C ASP A 323 26.45 -1.98 -6.76
N ARG A 324 27.29 -2.85 -7.33
CA ARG A 324 27.62 -2.82 -8.76
C ARG A 324 26.73 -3.80 -9.51
N LEU A 325 26.78 -3.74 -10.84
CA LEU A 325 26.02 -4.66 -11.69
C LEU A 325 26.30 -6.12 -11.32
N GLU A 326 27.55 -6.50 -11.05
CA GLU A 326 27.88 -7.89 -10.67
C GLU A 326 27.18 -8.34 -9.39
N GLY A 327 27.05 -7.47 -8.40
CA GLY A 327 26.33 -7.76 -7.16
C GLY A 327 24.84 -8.02 -7.42
N VAL A 328 24.23 -7.23 -8.31
CA VAL A 328 22.84 -7.44 -8.74
C VAL A 328 22.70 -8.75 -9.52
N LEU A 329 23.56 -9.00 -10.51
CA LEU A 329 23.52 -10.23 -11.32
C LEU A 329 23.69 -11.48 -10.46
N TRP A 330 24.63 -11.46 -9.50
CA TRP A 330 24.84 -12.58 -8.58
C TRP A 330 23.60 -12.86 -7.72
N ARG A 331 22.94 -11.81 -7.21
CA ARG A 331 21.68 -11.98 -6.46
C ARG A 331 20.56 -12.47 -7.36
N LEU A 332 20.44 -11.93 -8.57
CA LEU A 332 19.43 -12.40 -9.51
C LEU A 332 19.62 -13.89 -9.78
N GLU A 333 20.85 -14.34 -10.05
CA GLU A 333 21.10 -15.77 -10.29
C GLU A 333 20.81 -16.63 -9.06
N ARG A 334 21.15 -16.14 -7.86
CA ARG A 334 20.91 -16.89 -6.61
C ARG A 334 19.43 -17.03 -6.25
N TYR A 335 18.62 -16.00 -6.54
CA TYR A 335 17.21 -15.94 -6.10
C TYR A 335 16.20 -16.17 -7.23
N TYR A 336 16.63 -16.07 -8.48
CA TYR A 336 15.80 -16.16 -9.69
C TYR A 336 16.63 -16.83 -10.81
N HIS A 337 16.63 -18.16 -10.84
CA HIS A 337 17.44 -18.93 -11.79
C HIS A 337 17.29 -18.46 -13.24
N GLY A 338 18.40 -18.13 -13.91
CA GLY A 338 18.39 -17.70 -15.31
C GLY A 338 17.86 -16.27 -15.55
N MET A 339 17.39 -15.58 -14.52
CA MET A 339 16.89 -14.21 -14.62
C MET A 339 18.00 -13.21 -14.98
N HIS A 340 19.25 -13.50 -14.62
CA HIS A 340 20.38 -12.62 -14.92
C HIS A 340 20.59 -12.38 -16.43
N LEU A 341 20.40 -13.39 -17.29
CA LEU A 341 20.48 -13.21 -18.76
C LEU A 341 19.29 -12.42 -19.30
N ARG A 342 18.07 -12.69 -18.79
CA ARG A 342 16.86 -11.95 -19.16
C ARG A 342 16.97 -10.48 -18.77
N PHE A 343 17.54 -10.23 -17.60
CA PHE A 343 17.82 -8.91 -17.07
C PHE A 343 18.80 -8.13 -17.97
N LEU A 344 19.93 -8.73 -18.31
CA LEU A 344 20.89 -8.10 -19.25
C LEU A 344 20.26 -7.88 -20.63
N GLY A 345 19.52 -8.85 -21.14
CA GLY A 345 18.78 -8.73 -22.40
C GLY A 345 17.73 -7.61 -22.39
N TYR A 346 17.05 -7.40 -21.26
CA TYR A 346 16.12 -6.28 -21.08
C TYR A 346 16.87 -4.94 -21.15
N ILE A 347 17.99 -4.78 -20.44
CA ILE A 347 18.78 -3.54 -20.46
C ILE A 347 19.25 -3.22 -21.89
N ILE A 348 19.77 -4.20 -22.62
CA ILE A 348 20.25 -4.03 -23.99
C ILE A 348 19.09 -3.72 -24.95
N GLY A 349 17.96 -4.41 -24.78
CA GLY A 349 16.78 -4.25 -25.63
C GLY A 349 16.06 -2.91 -25.45
N PHE A 350 16.11 -2.34 -24.24
CA PHE A 350 15.49 -1.06 -23.88
C PHE A 350 16.54 -0.01 -23.48
N LYS A 351 17.67 -0.01 -24.18
CA LYS A 351 18.86 0.81 -23.88
C LYS A 351 18.56 2.31 -23.74
N GLU A 352 17.55 2.81 -24.43
CA GLU A 352 17.12 4.22 -24.38
C GLU A 352 16.61 4.65 -22.99
N ARG A 353 16.24 3.69 -22.13
CA ARG A 353 15.72 3.94 -20.78
C ARG A 353 16.82 3.93 -19.71
N PHE A 354 18.06 3.60 -20.07
CA PHE A 354 19.17 3.40 -19.15
C PHE A 354 20.34 4.36 -19.44
N PRO A 355 21.20 4.63 -18.45
CA PRO A 355 22.42 5.38 -18.71
C PRO A 355 23.34 4.61 -19.65
N GLN A 356 23.91 5.30 -20.64
CA GLN A 356 24.72 4.66 -21.69
C GLN A 356 25.88 3.81 -21.12
N LYS A 357 26.58 4.31 -20.08
CA LYS A 357 27.63 3.54 -19.39
C LYS A 357 27.13 2.22 -18.81
N PHE A 358 25.91 2.21 -18.26
CA PHE A 358 25.30 1.01 -17.71
C PHE A 358 24.93 0.01 -18.79
N VAL A 359 24.44 0.51 -19.94
CA VAL A 359 24.13 -0.32 -21.10
C VAL A 359 25.41 -0.99 -21.64
N GLU A 360 26.50 -0.24 -21.73
CA GLU A 360 27.81 -0.76 -22.16
C GLU A 360 28.31 -1.85 -21.21
N GLU A 361 28.28 -1.60 -19.90
CA GLU A 361 28.64 -2.58 -18.87
C GLU A 361 27.76 -3.84 -18.96
N ALA A 362 26.45 -3.68 -19.13
CA ALA A 362 25.51 -4.80 -19.31
C ALA A 362 25.78 -5.59 -20.60
N PHE A 363 26.13 -4.91 -21.70
CA PHE A 363 26.47 -5.54 -22.97
C PHE A 363 27.76 -6.36 -22.87
N GLU A 364 28.80 -5.82 -22.24
CA GLU A 364 30.05 -6.55 -21.98
C GLU A 364 29.80 -7.80 -21.16
N LYS A 365 29.03 -7.70 -20.05
CA LYS A 365 28.66 -8.86 -19.24
C LYS A 365 27.86 -9.89 -20.03
N TYR A 366 26.90 -9.45 -20.84
CA TYR A 366 26.09 -10.34 -21.67
C TYR A 366 26.94 -11.12 -22.68
N LEU A 367 27.91 -10.47 -23.32
CA LEU A 367 28.85 -11.13 -24.22
C LEU A 367 29.74 -12.14 -23.49
N HIS A 368 30.33 -11.77 -22.35
CA HIS A 368 31.16 -12.69 -21.58
C HIS A 368 30.40 -13.95 -21.14
N MET A 369 29.14 -13.82 -20.77
CA MET A 369 28.33 -14.94 -20.27
C MET A 369 27.76 -15.84 -21.40
N ASN A 370 27.49 -15.28 -22.58
CA ASN A 370 26.94 -16.04 -23.71
C ASN A 370 27.99 -16.55 -24.71
N VAL A 371 29.09 -15.83 -24.92
CA VAL A 371 30.08 -16.17 -25.96
C VAL A 371 31.17 -17.10 -25.42
N MET A 372 31.52 -17.04 -24.12
CA MET A 372 32.53 -17.92 -23.53
C MET A 372 31.98 -19.24 -22.95
N ASN A 373 30.68 -19.51 -23.10
CA ASN A 373 30.06 -20.82 -22.82
C ASN A 373 29.78 -21.63 -24.10
N VAL A 374 30.25 -21.13 -25.26
CA VAL A 374 30.31 -21.89 -26.52
C VAL A 374 31.75 -22.37 -26.70
N SER A 375 32.15 -23.36 -25.91
CA SER A 375 33.43 -24.08 -26.07
C SER A 375 33.29 -25.51 -25.60
#